data_AF-A0AAX4EWL8-F1
#
_entry.id   AF-A0AAX4EWL8-F1
#
_cell.length_a   1.000
_cell.length_b   1.000
_cell.length_c   1.000
_cell.angle_alpha   90.00
_cell.angle_beta   90.00
_cell.angle_gamma   90.00
#
_symmetry.space_group_name_H-M   'P 1'
#
loop_
_entity.id
_entity.type
_entity.pdbx_description
1 polymer ?
#
loop_
_entity_poly.entity_id
_entity_poly.type
_entity_poly.pdbx_seq_one_letter_code
_entity_poly.pdbx_strand_id
1 'polypeptide(L)'
;MPISNAMHPVSAMEEEQPDSSAQELNAVLNQLLPIRRQRLSRAERQLRQAEQTLRQTEAALRTQQAQLEQLRADWQQQRTIFLREALGKTQTLESLKNQLEQEQKHIRQIQAQVLLCTDWQQQYLNRQQQVGQAREAARLCQKAVEKLEFLLTTYQEAI
;
A
#
# COMPACT_ATOMS: atom_id res chain seq x y z
N MET A 1 64.79 -67.67 -15.65
CA MET A 1 63.58 -67.51 -14.82
C MET A 1 62.67 -66.46 -15.50
N PRO A 2 61.34 -66.64 -15.48
CA PRO A 2 60.34 -66.16 -16.47
C PRO A 2 59.77 -64.75 -16.13
N ILE A 3 58.95 -64.07 -16.94
CA ILE A 3 57.46 -64.14 -17.04
C ILE A 3 57.05 -63.16 -18.19
N SER A 4 56.49 -63.62 -19.32
CA SER A 4 55.07 -63.60 -19.74
C SER A 4 54.27 -62.28 -19.61
N ASN A 5 53.99 -61.67 -20.77
CA ASN A 5 52.70 -61.19 -21.30
C ASN A 5 51.62 -60.65 -20.32
N ALA A 6 51.16 -59.39 -20.54
CA ALA A 6 49.75 -59.00 -20.45
C ALA A 6 49.53 -57.58 -21.01
N MET A 7 48.72 -57.47 -22.07
CA MET A 7 48.04 -56.24 -22.48
C MET A 7 46.86 -55.95 -21.54
N HIS A 8 46.55 -54.65 -21.41
CA HIS A 8 45.29 -54.01 -20.98
C HIS A 8 44.96 -53.96 -19.48
N PRO A 9 44.13 -52.99 -19.01
CA PRO A 9 43.41 -51.93 -19.75
C PRO A 9 43.55 -50.50 -19.17
N VAL A 10 43.11 -49.53 -19.98
CA VAL A 10 42.52 -48.26 -19.55
C VAL A 10 41.40 -48.55 -18.55
N SER A 11 41.46 -47.99 -17.34
CA SER A 11 40.33 -47.91 -16.40
C SER A 11 40.63 -46.74 -15.45
N ALA A 12 40.18 -45.53 -15.78
CA ALA A 12 38.83 -45.04 -15.47
C ALA A 12 38.59 -45.00 -13.96
N MET A 13 39.09 -43.96 -13.29
CA MET A 13 38.54 -43.37 -12.07
C MET A 13 39.04 -41.92 -11.92
N GLU A 14 38.83 -41.08 -12.95
CA GLU A 14 38.37 -39.73 -12.61
C GLU A 14 36.93 -39.95 -12.14
N GLU A 15 36.77 -40.28 -10.86
CA GLU A 15 35.51 -40.01 -10.20
C GLU A 15 35.37 -38.50 -10.28
N GLU A 16 34.65 -38.03 -11.29
CA GLU A 16 33.93 -36.75 -11.23
C GLU A 16 33.04 -36.86 -9.99
N GLN A 17 33.62 -36.55 -8.84
CA GLN A 17 32.86 -36.30 -7.63
C GLN A 17 31.85 -35.23 -8.04
N PRO A 18 30.54 -35.48 -7.90
CA PRO A 18 29.56 -34.47 -8.23
C PRO A 18 29.91 -33.24 -7.39
N ASP A 19 30.11 -32.10 -8.06
CA ASP A 19 30.61 -30.85 -7.45
C ASP A 19 29.93 -30.65 -6.09
N SER A 20 30.63 -30.94 -5.00
CA SER A 20 30.02 -30.93 -3.67
C SER A 20 29.47 -29.54 -3.33
N SER A 21 30.11 -28.52 -3.89
CA SER A 21 29.70 -27.11 -3.87
C SER A 21 28.36 -26.87 -4.58
N ALA A 22 28.09 -27.54 -5.70
CA ALA A 22 26.82 -27.45 -6.43
C ALA A 22 25.69 -28.14 -5.66
N GLN A 23 25.97 -29.28 -5.03
CA GLN A 23 25.01 -29.98 -4.18
C GLN A 23 24.67 -29.19 -2.90
N GLU A 24 25.68 -28.61 -2.24
CA GLU A 24 25.51 -27.73 -1.09
C GLU A 24 24.70 -26.47 -1.47
N LEU A 25 25.01 -25.86 -2.61
CA LEU A 25 24.27 -24.70 -3.11
C LEU A 25 22.80 -25.05 -3.41
N ASN A 26 22.53 -26.19 -4.06
CA ASN A 26 21.17 -26.65 -4.32
C ASN A 26 20.40 -26.90 -3.01
N ALA A 27 21.04 -27.51 -2.01
CA ALA A 27 20.46 -27.70 -0.68
C ALA A 27 20.12 -26.36 0.00
N VAL A 28 21.02 -25.38 -0.05
CA VAL A 28 20.79 -24.02 0.48
C VAL A 28 19.66 -23.32 -0.26
N LEU A 29 19.61 -23.40 -1.59
CA LEU A 29 18.55 -22.79 -2.39
C LEU A 29 17.17 -23.40 -2.07
N ASN A 30 17.09 -24.73 -1.92
CA ASN A 30 15.86 -25.42 -1.53
C ASN A 30 15.40 -25.05 -0.11
N GLN A 31 16.32 -24.72 0.80
CA GLN A 31 15.97 -24.20 2.13
C GLN A 31 15.53 -22.73 2.07
N LEU A 32 16.17 -21.90 1.25
CA LEU A 32 15.87 -20.46 1.17
C LEU A 32 14.58 -20.14 0.41
N LEU A 33 14.23 -20.90 -0.63
CA LEU A 33 13.05 -20.67 -1.43
C LEU A 33 11.74 -20.60 -0.62
N PRO A 34 11.39 -21.57 0.24
CA PRO A 34 10.17 -21.51 1.04
C PRO A 34 10.16 -20.30 1.99
N ILE A 35 11.32 -19.92 2.54
CA ILE A 35 11.44 -18.72 3.39
C ILE A 35 11.13 -17.46 2.58
N ARG A 36 11.65 -17.34 1.36
CA ARG A 36 11.38 -16.19 0.48
C ARG A 36 9.94 -16.13 0.02
N ARG A 37 9.33 -17.27 -0.34
CA ARG A 37 7.90 -17.35 -0.67
C ARG A 37 7.02 -16.94 0.53
N GLN A 38 7.39 -17.35 1.74
CA GLN A 38 6.67 -16.91 2.94
C GLN A 38 6.78 -15.39 3.16
N ARG A 39 7.97 -14.81 2.96
CA ARG A 39 8.17 -13.35 3.04
C ARG A 39 7.35 -12.59 2.00
N LEU A 40 7.33 -13.08 0.76
CA LEU A 40 6.47 -12.55 -0.30
C LEU A 40 4.99 -12.58 0.11
N SER A 41 4.48 -13.73 0.55
CA SER A 41 3.09 -13.86 0.99
C SER A 41 2.74 -12.88 2.12
N ARG A 42 3.67 -12.65 3.07
CA ARG A 42 3.48 -11.64 4.14
C ARG A 42 3.44 -10.23 3.56
N ALA A 43 4.35 -9.88 2.66
CA ALA A 43 4.38 -8.56 2.02
C ALA A 43 3.11 -8.29 1.19
N GLU A 44 2.60 -9.28 0.47
CA GLU A 44 1.34 -9.16 -0.28
C GLU A 44 0.11 -9.00 0.64
N ARG A 45 0.09 -9.66 1.80
CA ARG A 45 -0.96 -9.44 2.80
C ARG A 45 -0.90 -8.03 3.36
N GLN A 46 0.30 -7.54 3.68
CA GLN A 46 0.49 -6.16 4.15
C GLN A 46 0.06 -5.15 3.09
N LEU A 47 0.40 -5.39 1.82
CA LEU A 47 -0.06 -4.57 0.71
C LEU A 47 -1.59 -4.53 0.62
N ARG A 48 -2.26 -5.69 0.66
CA ARG A 48 -3.73 -5.75 0.64
C ARG A 48 -4.37 -5.00 1.81
N GLN A 49 -3.80 -5.11 3.01
CA GLN A 49 -4.27 -4.37 4.19
C GLN A 49 -4.06 -2.85 4.02
N ALA A 50 -2.91 -2.42 3.51
CA ALA A 50 -2.63 -1.02 3.24
C ALA A 50 -3.60 -0.45 2.19
N GLU A 51 -3.88 -1.21 1.12
CA GLU A 51 -4.84 -0.79 0.09
C GLU A 51 -6.28 -0.73 0.62
N GLN A 52 -6.69 -1.68 1.46
CA GLN A 52 -8.00 -1.66 2.09
C GLN A 52 -8.18 -0.45 3.01
N THR A 53 -7.17 -0.16 3.84
CA THR A 53 -7.21 1.01 4.73
C THR A 53 -7.21 2.32 3.94
N LEU A 54 -6.46 2.41 2.84
CA LEU A 54 -6.52 3.57 1.94
C LEU A 54 -7.93 3.80 1.39
N ARG A 55 -8.61 2.75 0.92
CA ARG A 55 -9.99 2.85 0.41
C ARG A 55 -10.98 3.31 1.48
N GLN A 56 -10.80 2.84 2.72
CA GLN A 56 -11.64 3.28 3.86
C GLN A 56 -11.41 4.77 4.17
N THR A 57 -10.16 5.22 4.20
CA THR A 57 -9.81 6.63 4.40
C THR A 57 -10.35 7.51 3.28
N GLU A 58 -10.27 7.05 2.02
CA GLU A 58 -10.82 7.76 0.87
C GLU A 58 -12.34 7.92 0.97
N ALA A 59 -13.06 6.85 1.34
CA ALA A 59 -14.51 6.91 1.55
C ALA A 59 -14.89 7.87 2.68
N ALA A 60 -14.14 7.85 3.79
CA ALA A 60 -14.33 8.78 4.90
C ALA A 60 -14.11 10.24 4.46
N LEU A 61 -13.01 10.51 3.74
CA LEU A 61 -12.70 11.84 3.20
C LEU A 61 -13.83 12.36 2.28
N ARG A 62 -14.32 11.53 1.35
CA ARG A 62 -15.45 11.89 0.47
C ARG A 62 -16.71 12.23 1.27
N THR A 63 -16.97 11.48 2.34
CA THR A 63 -18.11 11.75 3.23
C THR A 63 -17.97 13.11 3.91
N GLN A 64 -16.77 13.44 4.42
CA GLN A 64 -16.51 14.73 5.06
C GLN A 64 -16.61 15.90 4.08
N GLN A 65 -16.15 15.71 2.84
CA GLN A 65 -16.28 16.70 1.76
C GLN A 65 -17.75 16.94 1.40
N ALA A 66 -18.55 15.89 1.25
CA ALA A 66 -19.98 16.01 0.99
C ALA A 66 -20.71 16.75 2.14
N GLN A 67 -20.34 16.48 3.39
CA GLN A 67 -20.88 17.21 4.55
C GLN A 67 -20.50 18.70 4.53
N LEU A 68 -19.28 19.04 4.12
CA LEU A 68 -18.86 20.43 3.96
C LEU A 68 -19.64 21.15 2.87
N GLU A 69 -19.87 20.49 1.74
CA GLU A 69 -20.69 21.01 0.63
C GLU A 69 -22.13 21.26 1.09
N GLN A 70 -22.72 20.31 1.82
CA GLN A 70 -24.05 20.46 2.38
C GLN A 70 -24.13 21.66 3.33
N LEU A 71 -23.20 21.79 4.28
CA LEU A 71 -23.17 22.92 5.22
C LEU A 71 -23.06 24.28 4.51
N ARG A 72 -22.29 24.34 3.42
CA ARG A 72 -22.16 25.54 2.59
C ARG A 72 -23.46 25.85 1.84
N ALA A 73 -24.12 24.84 1.28
CA ALA A 73 -25.39 24.99 0.59
C ALA A 73 -26.50 25.46 1.56
N ASP A 74 -26.59 24.85 2.74
CA ASP A 74 -27.55 25.23 3.77
C ASP A 74 -27.35 26.69 4.20
N TRP A 75 -26.10 27.10 4.46
CA TRP A 75 -25.77 28.48 4.79
C TRP A 75 -26.15 29.45 3.66
N GLN A 76 -25.84 29.13 2.39
CA GLN A 76 -26.19 29.97 1.25
C GLN A 76 -27.71 30.12 1.08
N GLN A 77 -28.46 29.04 1.30
CA GLN A 77 -29.92 29.04 1.24
C GLN A 77 -30.50 29.93 2.35
N GLN A 78 -30.06 29.75 3.60
CA GLN A 78 -30.50 30.59 4.73
C GLN A 78 -30.20 32.07 4.47
N ARG A 79 -29.01 32.39 3.96
CA ARG A 79 -28.63 33.76 3.62
C ARG A 79 -29.53 34.35 2.53
N THR A 80 -29.89 33.55 1.52
CA THR A 80 -30.78 33.99 0.44
C THR A 80 -32.20 34.24 0.94
N ILE A 81 -32.72 33.38 1.82
CA ILE A 81 -34.03 33.58 2.48
C ILE A 81 -34.02 34.88 3.29
N PHE A 82 -33.00 35.07 4.14
CA PHE A 82 -32.86 36.27 4.94
C PHE A 82 -32.81 37.53 4.07
N LEU A 83 -32.00 37.55 3.01
CA LEU A 83 -31.93 38.70 2.11
C LEU A 83 -33.28 39.00 1.46
N ARG A 84 -34.02 37.98 1.01
CA ARG A 84 -35.37 38.15 0.44
C ARG A 84 -36.36 38.73 1.45
N GLU A 85 -36.26 38.33 2.71
CA GLU A 85 -37.17 38.77 3.76
C GLU A 85 -36.82 40.16 4.30
N ALA A 86 -35.54 40.50 4.36
CA ALA A 86 -35.01 41.73 4.93
C ALA A 86 -34.95 42.90 3.95
N LEU A 87 -34.76 42.65 2.65
CA LEU A 87 -34.52 43.71 1.67
C LEU A 87 -35.74 44.64 1.58
N GLY A 88 -35.51 45.94 1.82
CA GLY A 88 -36.55 46.97 1.74
C GLY A 88 -37.58 46.92 2.87
N LYS A 89 -37.37 46.11 3.92
CA LYS A 89 -38.27 46.00 5.07
C LYS A 89 -37.60 46.43 6.36
N THR A 90 -38.39 46.98 7.28
CA THR A 90 -37.92 47.35 8.62
C THR A 90 -37.74 46.09 9.46
N GLN A 91 -36.52 45.84 9.91
CA GLN A 91 -36.16 44.73 10.80
C GLN A 91 -36.02 45.24 12.23
N THR A 92 -36.40 44.42 13.22
CA THR A 92 -36.10 44.75 14.62
C THR A 92 -34.62 44.52 14.92
N LEU A 93 -34.06 45.29 15.85
CA LEU A 93 -32.66 45.11 16.28
C LEU A 93 -32.42 43.70 16.83
N GLU A 94 -33.38 43.14 17.55
CA GLU A 94 -33.30 41.78 18.12
C GLU A 94 -33.25 40.71 17.02
N SER A 95 -34.09 40.83 15.98
CA SER A 95 -34.05 39.95 14.81
C SER A 95 -32.68 39.95 14.14
N LEU A 96 -32.10 41.13 13.92
CA LEU A 96 -30.77 41.27 13.30
C LEU A 96 -29.66 40.67 14.17
N LYS A 97 -29.74 40.82 15.50
CA LYS A 97 -28.77 40.20 16.43
C LYS A 97 -28.85 38.68 16.41
N ASN A 98 -30.07 38.12 16.45
CA ASN A 98 -30.28 36.68 16.38
C ASN A 98 -29.75 36.12 15.06
N GLN A 99 -29.98 36.81 13.94
CA GLN A 99 -29.46 36.42 12.64
C GLN A 99 -27.92 36.43 12.61
N LEU A 100 -27.29 37.47 13.14
CA LEU A 100 -25.84 37.57 13.22
C LEU A 100 -25.25 36.40 14.04
N GLU A 101 -25.87 36.04 15.16
CA GLU A 101 -25.43 34.91 15.98
C GLU A 101 -25.55 33.58 15.23
N GLN A 102 -26.65 33.36 14.50
CA GLN A 102 -26.82 32.18 13.66
C GLN A 102 -25.78 32.09 12.54
N GLU A 103 -25.50 33.20 11.85
CA GLU A 103 -24.45 33.25 10.83
C GLU A 103 -23.08 32.93 11.41
N GLN A 104 -22.74 33.52 12.57
CA GLN A 104 -21.46 33.23 13.24
C GLN A 104 -21.35 31.76 13.63
N LYS A 105 -22.44 31.14 14.10
CA LYS A 105 -22.47 29.70 14.41
C LYS A 105 -22.22 28.86 13.16
N HIS A 106 -22.88 29.16 12.05
CA HIS A 106 -22.68 28.46 10.78
C HIS A 106 -21.26 28.62 10.24
N ILE A 107 -20.67 29.83 10.33
CA ILE A 107 -19.28 30.07 9.95
C ILE A 107 -18.33 29.19 10.76
N ARG A 108 -18.50 29.13 12.09
CA ARG A 108 -17.68 28.28 12.96
C ARG A 108 -17.80 26.79 12.61
N GLN A 109 -19.02 26.32 12.31
CA GLN A 109 -19.25 24.94 11.88
C GLN A 109 -18.56 24.61 10.56
N ILE A 110 -18.67 25.50 9.57
CA ILE A 110 -17.99 25.35 8.28
C ILE A 110 -16.47 25.35 8.48
N GLN A 111 -15.93 26.24 9.29
CA GLN A 111 -14.50 26.28 9.60
C GLN A 111 -14.01 24.99 10.27
N ALA A 112 -14.74 24.49 11.26
CA ALA A 112 -14.43 23.22 11.91
C ALA A 112 -14.44 22.05 10.90
N GLN A 113 -15.45 22.01 10.02
CA GLN A 113 -15.54 20.98 9.00
C GLN A 113 -14.43 21.07 7.95
N VAL A 114 -13.99 22.28 7.59
CA VAL A 114 -12.82 22.49 6.71
C VAL A 114 -11.56 21.90 7.34
N LEU A 115 -11.32 22.16 8.63
CA LEU A 115 -10.17 21.59 9.35
C LEU A 115 -10.21 20.06 9.37
N LEU A 116 -11.38 19.47 9.65
CA LEU A 116 -11.56 18.03 9.58
C LEU A 116 -11.26 17.47 8.19
N CYS A 117 -11.75 18.13 7.13
CA CYS A 117 -11.45 17.72 5.76
C CYS A 117 -9.94 17.78 5.47
N THR A 118 -9.24 18.81 5.95
CA THR A 118 -7.79 18.91 5.77
C THR A 118 -7.04 17.80 6.52
N ASP A 119 -7.48 17.44 7.72
CA ASP A 119 -6.88 16.35 8.49
C ASP A 119 -7.08 15.00 7.78
N TRP A 120 -8.29 14.74 7.28
CA TRP A 120 -8.58 13.55 6.48
C TRP A 120 -7.79 13.50 5.17
N GLN A 121 -7.59 14.64 4.52
CA GLN A 121 -6.76 14.74 3.32
C GLN A 121 -5.30 14.37 3.62
N GLN A 122 -4.75 14.86 4.73
CA GLN A 122 -3.40 14.50 5.17
C GLN A 122 -3.29 13.01 5.50
N GLN A 123 -4.28 12.46 6.19
CA GLN A 123 -4.34 11.02 6.46
C GLN A 123 -4.39 10.20 5.16
N TYR A 124 -5.18 10.63 4.17
CA TYR A 124 -5.24 9.98 2.87
C TYR A 124 -3.87 9.97 2.17
N LEU A 125 -3.17 11.10 2.12
CA LEU A 125 -1.83 11.18 1.54
C LEU A 125 -0.82 10.27 2.25
N ASN A 126 -0.85 10.24 3.58
CA ASN A 126 0.00 9.35 4.37
C ASN A 126 -0.29 7.87 4.08
N ARG A 127 -1.57 7.48 3.97
CA ARG A 127 -1.96 6.11 3.60
C ARG A 127 -1.55 5.76 2.17
N GLN A 128 -1.64 6.72 1.25
CA GLN A 128 -1.20 6.54 -0.12
C GLN A 128 0.30 6.26 -0.20
N GLN A 129 1.11 6.98 0.58
CA GLN A 129 2.54 6.72 0.69
C GLN A 129 2.83 5.33 1.27
N GLN A 130 2.11 4.92 2.33
CA GLN A 130 2.25 3.58 2.91
C GLN A 130 1.94 2.46 1.92
N VAL A 131 0.91 2.63 1.07
CA VAL A 131 0.63 1.71 -0.03
C VAL A 131 1.81 1.67 -1.01
N GLY A 132 2.38 2.82 -1.37
CA GLY A 132 3.58 2.89 -2.20
C GLY A 132 4.74 2.06 -1.64
N GLN A 133 5.07 2.26 -0.37
CA GLN A 133 6.11 1.50 0.32
C GLN A 133 5.81 -0.01 0.38
N ALA A 134 4.57 -0.40 0.67
CA ALA A 134 4.15 -1.79 0.70
C ALA A 134 4.24 -2.46 -0.68
N ARG A 135 3.92 -1.73 -1.76
CA ARG A 135 4.08 -2.20 -3.14
C ARG A 135 5.54 -2.43 -3.49
N GLU A 136 6.41 -1.50 -3.13
CA GLU A 136 7.86 -1.65 -3.34
C GLU A 136 8.41 -2.85 -2.58
N ALA A 137 8.04 -3.02 -1.30
CA ALA A 137 8.45 -4.16 -0.50
C ALA A 137 7.97 -5.50 -1.09
N ALA A 138 6.72 -5.58 -1.54
CA ALA A 138 6.19 -6.77 -2.21
C ALA A 138 6.95 -7.07 -3.51
N ARG A 139 7.23 -6.04 -4.33
CA ARG A 139 8.01 -6.18 -5.56
C ARG A 139 9.44 -6.68 -5.30
N LEU A 140 10.11 -6.18 -4.26
CA LEU A 140 11.44 -6.65 -3.88
C LEU A 140 11.42 -8.11 -3.42
N CYS A 141 10.40 -8.52 -2.67
CA CYS A 141 10.23 -9.91 -2.27
C CYS A 141 9.97 -10.81 -3.48
N GLN A 142 9.16 -10.36 -4.43
CA GLN A 142 8.86 -11.09 -5.68
C GLN A 142 10.14 -11.32 -6.48
N LYS A 143 10.93 -10.26 -6.73
CA LYS A 143 12.22 -10.37 -7.42
C LYS A 143 13.18 -11.32 -6.72
N ALA A 144 13.18 -11.35 -5.39
CA ALA A 144 14.03 -12.27 -4.63
C ALA A 144 13.60 -13.73 -4.79
N VAL A 145 12.30 -14.01 -4.91
CA VAL A 145 11.78 -15.35 -5.22
C VAL A 145 12.15 -15.73 -6.65
N GLU A 146 11.86 -14.87 -7.63
CA GLU A 146 12.18 -15.10 -9.05
C GLU A 146 13.68 -15.37 -9.26
N LYS A 147 14.56 -14.62 -8.58
CA LYS A 147 16.00 -14.86 -8.64
C LYS A 147 16.38 -16.25 -8.13
N LEU A 148 15.77 -16.73 -7.05
CA LEU A 148 16.05 -18.06 -6.52
C LEU A 148 15.48 -19.16 -7.42
N GLU A 149 14.28 -18.96 -7.97
CA GLU A 149 13.66 -19.89 -8.92
C GLU A 149 14.51 -20.01 -10.19
N PHE A 150 14.98 -18.88 -10.73
CA PHE A 150 15.90 -18.86 -11.86
C PHE A 150 17.20 -19.61 -11.58
N LEU A 151 17.83 -19.38 -10.42
CA LEU A 151 19.05 -20.10 -10.05
C LEU A 151 18.79 -21.61 -9.95
N LEU A 152 17.69 -22.01 -9.31
CA LEU A 152 17.32 -23.43 -9.21
C LEU A 152 17.12 -24.07 -10.59
N THR A 153 16.42 -23.40 -11.51
CA THR A 153 16.24 -23.92 -12.88
C THR A 153 17.57 -24.02 -13.63
N THR A 154 18.44 -23.00 -13.54
CA THR A 154 19.75 -23.04 -14.22
C THR A 154 20.67 -24.13 -13.69
N TYR A 155 20.61 -24.44 -12.39
CA TYR A 155 21.40 -25.53 -11.81
C TYR A 155 20.79 -26.90 -12.11
N GLN A 156 19.46 -27.00 -12.26
CA GLN A 156 18.80 -28.25 -12.67
C GLN A 156 19.06 -28.61 -14.14
N GLU A 157 19.29 -27.61 -15.00
CA GLU A 157 19.65 -27.81 -16.41
C GLU A 157 21.15 -28.07 -16.63
N ALA A 158 21.99 -27.73 -15.64
CA ALA A 158 23.44 -27.91 -15.69
C ALA A 158 23.94 -29.22 -15.05
N ILE A 159 23.05 -29.98 -14.40
CA ILE A 159 23.26 -31.33 -13.85
C ILE A 159 22.64 -32.34 -14.82
#